data_AF-A0A7V5F176-F1
#
_entry.id   AF-A0A7V5F176-F1
#
_cell.length_a   1.000
_cell.length_b   1.000
_cell.length_c   1.000
_cell.angle_alpha   90.00
_cell.angle_beta   90.00
_cell.angle_gamma   90.00
#
_symmetry.space_group_name_H-M   'P 1'
#
loop_
_entity.id
_entity.type
_entity.pdbx_description
1 polymer ?
#
loop_
_entity_poly.entity_id
_entity_poly.type
_entity_poly.pdbx_seq_one_letter_code
_entity_poly.pdbx_strand_id
1 'polypeptide(L)'
;WRYTDAWMSMAGMGDKGEPNGLPVDEWGIRVNDKFQPVGSCVARGGAPNSPAAVYAVTKAIDWLQNYSPPAAAGMTFSEAGPIPAQGAIAQQMFWYTAFTADMVGDGAAAVLNDDGTPKWRMAPSPHGAYWEDGMKVGYQDAGSWTLMKSTPVDRAKAAWLYAQFVTSKTVDLKKSDVGLTFIRESTVNSQHFTDRASKLGGLIEFYRSPARVQWSPTGINVPDYPKLAQLWWQNIGDAMSGAKSPKEALDGLCTDQEKVLERLQRAGVQGDLGPVMNDPQDPEYWLSQPGSPKAQLANEDPEPVTVSYDELIASWQ
;
A
#
# COMPACT_ATOMS: atom_id res chain seq x y z
N TRP A 1 -10.06 1.54 2.39
CA TRP A 1 -9.56 0.40 1.58
C TRP A 1 -8.03 0.50 1.56
N ARG A 2 -7.27 -0.60 1.62
CA ARG A 2 -5.78 -0.63 1.69
C ARG A 2 -5.10 -0.08 2.97
N TYR A 3 -5.66 -0.41 4.14
CA TYR A 3 -4.96 -0.13 5.41
C TYR A 3 -3.64 -0.91 5.53
N THR A 4 -3.65 -2.19 5.17
CA THR A 4 -2.49 -3.09 5.23
C THR A 4 -1.30 -2.58 4.46
N ASP A 5 -1.51 -2.32 3.17
CA ASP A 5 -0.39 -2.24 2.24
C ASP A 5 0.16 -0.81 2.11
N ALA A 6 -0.61 0.19 2.57
CA ALA A 6 -0.27 1.60 2.42
C ALA A 6 -0.33 2.38 3.74
N TRP A 7 -1.45 2.34 4.47
CA TRP A 7 -1.58 3.14 5.69
C TRP A 7 -0.62 2.70 6.80
N MET A 8 -0.52 1.39 7.02
CA MET A 8 0.41 0.82 8.02
C MET A 8 1.87 1.03 7.64
N SER A 9 2.21 1.01 6.34
CA SER A 9 3.57 1.29 5.87
C SER A 9 3.93 2.76 6.08
N MET A 10 3.07 3.71 5.69
CA MET A 10 3.27 5.14 5.95
C MET A 10 3.42 5.43 7.45
N ALA A 11 2.67 4.73 8.29
CA ALA A 11 2.76 4.90 9.74
C ALA A 11 4.08 4.38 10.33
N GLY A 12 4.79 3.46 9.64
CA GLY A 12 6.04 2.85 10.09
C GLY A 12 5.88 1.60 10.94
N MET A 13 4.81 0.82 10.74
CA MET A 13 4.53 -0.40 11.52
C MET A 13 5.50 -1.54 11.22
N GLY A 14 5.92 -1.70 9.97
CA GLY A 14 6.83 -2.76 9.52
C GLY A 14 8.31 -2.44 9.72
N ASP A 15 9.16 -3.38 9.34
CA ASP A 15 10.62 -3.21 9.31
C ASP A 15 11.11 -2.44 8.07
N LYS A 16 12.39 -2.05 8.11
CA LYS A 16 13.10 -1.50 6.94
C LYS A 16 13.34 -2.58 5.90
N GLY A 17 13.29 -2.21 4.63
CA GLY A 17 13.59 -3.09 3.52
C GLY A 17 12.69 -2.86 2.31
N GLU A 18 13.29 -3.03 1.13
CA GLU A 18 12.58 -3.03 -0.15
C GLU A 18 12.81 -4.39 -0.83
N PRO A 19 11.80 -4.98 -1.50
CA PRO A 19 10.46 -4.43 -1.70
C PRO A 19 9.60 -4.45 -0.42
N ASN A 20 9.91 -5.26 0.60
CA ASN A 20 9.16 -5.27 1.85
C ASN A 20 10.11 -5.38 3.04
N GLY A 21 9.67 -4.85 4.19
CA GLY A 21 10.39 -4.93 5.45
C GLY A 21 10.54 -6.38 5.93
N LEU A 22 11.71 -6.69 6.48
CA LEU A 22 11.97 -7.98 7.12
C LEU A 22 12.58 -7.76 8.52
N PRO A 23 12.23 -8.59 9.51
CA PRO A 23 11.41 -9.80 9.41
C PRO A 23 9.88 -9.56 9.45
N VAL A 24 9.39 -8.36 9.72
CA VAL A 24 7.97 -8.02 9.75
C VAL A 24 7.64 -7.02 8.65
N ASP A 25 6.68 -7.38 7.78
CA ASP A 25 6.23 -6.50 6.70
C ASP A 25 5.05 -5.62 7.12
N GLU A 26 4.47 -4.87 6.17
CA GLU A 26 3.32 -4.00 6.40
C GLU A 26 2.00 -4.74 6.70
N TRP A 27 1.97 -6.07 6.51
CA TRP A 27 0.87 -6.91 7.03
C TRP A 27 1.03 -7.23 8.52
N GLY A 28 2.18 -6.90 9.09
CA GLY A 28 2.54 -7.19 10.48
C GLY A 28 2.86 -8.67 10.69
N ILE A 29 2.95 -9.49 9.65
CA ILE A 29 3.25 -10.91 9.80
C ILE A 29 4.77 -11.08 9.81
N ARG A 30 5.30 -11.68 10.87
CA ARG A 30 6.74 -12.00 10.98
C ARG A 30 7.09 -13.23 10.14
N VAL A 31 8.26 -13.23 9.52
CA VAL A 31 8.88 -14.42 8.94
C VAL A 31 10.19 -14.80 9.63
N ASN A 32 10.59 -16.07 9.50
CA ASN A 32 11.92 -16.56 9.87
C ASN A 32 12.92 -16.44 8.70
N ASP A 33 14.17 -16.87 8.91
CA ASP A 33 15.24 -16.84 7.89
C ASP A 33 14.95 -17.69 6.64
N LYS A 34 13.96 -18.59 6.71
CA LYS A 34 13.47 -19.39 5.58
C LYS A 34 12.24 -18.78 4.91
N PHE A 35 11.89 -17.54 5.28
CA PHE A 35 10.72 -16.81 4.80
C PHE A 35 9.38 -17.50 5.11
N GLN A 36 9.34 -18.30 6.16
CA GLN A 36 8.10 -18.92 6.63
C GLN A 36 7.40 -17.97 7.60
N PRO A 37 6.09 -17.72 7.47
CA PRO A 37 5.33 -16.95 8.45
C PRO A 37 5.37 -17.62 9.84
N VAL A 38 5.71 -16.85 10.88
CA VAL A 38 5.91 -17.39 12.24
C VAL A 38 5.07 -16.72 13.33
N GLY A 39 4.44 -15.59 13.04
CA GLY A 39 3.65 -14.89 14.04
C GLY A 39 2.92 -13.68 13.46
N SER A 40 1.72 -13.41 13.97
CA SER A 40 1.00 -12.17 13.69
C SER A 40 0.90 -11.33 14.95
N CYS A 41 0.44 -11.86 16.08
CA CYS A 41 0.39 -11.07 17.31
C CYS A 41 1.80 -10.70 17.80
N VAL A 42 1.90 -9.58 18.53
CA VAL A 42 3.15 -9.18 19.21
C VAL A 42 3.70 -10.30 20.09
N ALA A 43 2.84 -11.10 20.72
CA ALA A 43 3.26 -12.26 21.51
C ALA A 43 4.07 -13.30 20.72
N ARG A 44 3.96 -13.35 19.39
CA ARG A 44 4.76 -14.23 18.50
C ARG A 44 5.72 -13.45 17.59
N GLY A 45 5.90 -12.16 17.86
CA GLY A 45 6.82 -11.27 17.17
C GLY A 45 6.26 -10.60 15.91
N GLY A 46 4.96 -10.70 15.61
CA GLY A 46 4.33 -9.88 14.57
C GLY A 46 3.88 -8.51 15.11
N ALA A 47 3.27 -7.69 14.25
CA ALA A 47 2.97 -6.28 14.54
C ALA A 47 1.52 -5.77 14.35
N PRO A 48 0.47 -6.51 13.93
CA PRO A 48 -0.85 -5.91 13.70
C PRO A 48 -1.49 -5.33 14.97
N ASN A 49 -1.13 -5.81 16.16
CA ASN A 49 -1.59 -5.25 17.43
C ASN A 49 -0.49 -4.54 18.23
N SER A 50 0.59 -4.12 17.54
CA SER A 50 1.66 -3.31 18.13
C SER A 50 1.21 -1.87 18.41
N PRO A 51 1.91 -1.14 19.30
CA PRO A 51 1.70 0.29 19.50
C PRO A 51 1.68 1.09 18.18
N ALA A 52 2.61 0.82 17.26
CA ALA A 52 2.66 1.47 15.95
C ALA A 52 1.37 1.26 15.12
N ALA A 53 0.78 0.06 15.16
CA ALA A 53 -0.47 -0.24 14.46
C ALA A 53 -1.67 0.47 15.09
N VAL A 54 -1.71 0.52 16.43
CA VAL A 54 -2.76 1.24 17.19
C VAL A 54 -2.69 2.73 16.88
N TYR A 55 -1.48 3.30 16.88
CA TYR A 55 -1.22 4.67 16.45
C TYR A 55 -1.75 4.92 15.03
N ALA A 56 -1.41 4.05 14.08
CA ALA A 56 -1.82 4.20 12.69
C ALA A 56 -3.35 4.23 12.54
N VAL A 57 -4.06 3.27 13.14
CA VAL A 57 -5.53 3.22 13.08
C VAL A 57 -6.15 4.43 13.78
N THR A 58 -5.60 4.83 14.93
CA THR A 58 -6.08 6.01 15.67
C THR A 58 -5.95 7.28 14.84
N LYS A 59 -4.79 7.52 14.20
CA LYS A 59 -4.58 8.67 13.32
C LYS A 59 -5.48 8.64 12.08
N ALA A 60 -5.74 7.46 11.51
CA ALA A 60 -6.69 7.36 10.40
C ALA A 60 -8.12 7.77 10.79
N ILE A 61 -8.58 7.32 11.96
CA ILE A 61 -9.91 7.68 12.48
C ILE A 61 -9.97 9.17 12.76
N ASP A 62 -8.95 9.71 13.44
CA ASP A 62 -8.84 11.14 13.74
C ASP A 62 -8.88 11.98 12.46
N TRP A 63 -8.11 11.62 11.43
CA TRP A 63 -8.09 12.36 10.17
C TRP A 63 -9.40 12.26 9.39
N LEU A 64 -10.03 11.09 9.42
CA LEU A 64 -11.34 10.89 8.80
C LEU A 64 -12.43 11.75 9.48
N GLN A 65 -12.38 11.88 10.80
CA GLN A 65 -13.36 12.63 11.57
C GLN A 65 -13.13 14.16 11.52
N ASN A 66 -11.88 14.59 11.58
CA ASN A 66 -11.53 16.00 11.79
C ASN A 66 -11.11 16.75 10.52
N TYR A 67 -10.60 16.04 9.50
CA TYR A 67 -9.99 16.68 8.32
C TYR A 67 -10.60 16.25 6.97
N SER A 68 -11.57 15.33 6.99
CA SER A 68 -12.26 14.88 5.78
C SER A 68 -13.68 15.48 5.67
N PRO A 69 -14.24 15.62 4.44
CA PRO A 69 -15.64 16.00 4.29
C PRO A 69 -16.56 15.06 5.08
N PRO A 70 -17.64 15.54 5.73
CA PRO A 70 -18.48 14.71 6.60
C PRO A 70 -19.06 13.45 5.93
N ALA A 71 -19.29 13.50 4.61
CA ALA A 71 -19.79 12.36 3.84
C ALA A 71 -18.74 11.26 3.61
N ALA A 72 -17.45 11.54 3.80
CA ALA A 72 -16.35 10.62 3.47
C ALA A 72 -16.42 9.29 4.23
N ALA A 73 -16.85 9.31 5.50
CA ALA A 73 -16.97 8.10 6.32
C ALA A 73 -17.99 7.08 5.76
N GLY A 74 -18.97 7.55 4.98
CA GLY A 74 -19.98 6.69 4.35
C GLY A 74 -19.63 6.25 2.93
N MET A 75 -18.51 6.72 2.37
CA MET A 75 -18.16 6.45 0.97
C MET A 75 -17.46 5.09 0.81
N THR A 76 -17.86 4.39 -0.24
CA THR A 76 -17.12 3.26 -0.78
C THR A 76 -15.91 3.72 -1.60
N PHE A 77 -15.04 2.78 -1.98
CA PHE A 77 -13.88 3.06 -2.83
C PHE A 77 -14.27 3.75 -4.15
N SER A 78 -15.31 3.28 -4.82
CA SER A 78 -15.75 3.82 -6.11
C SER A 78 -16.41 5.20 -6.00
N GLU A 79 -16.91 5.56 -4.82
CA GLU A 79 -17.47 6.88 -4.56
C GLU A 79 -16.38 7.89 -4.19
N ALA A 80 -15.40 7.49 -3.37
CA ALA A 80 -14.30 8.35 -2.94
C ALA A 80 -13.24 8.56 -4.03
N GLY A 81 -13.02 7.58 -4.91
CA GLY A 81 -11.97 7.60 -5.95
C GLY A 81 -12.06 8.79 -6.91
N PRO A 82 -13.22 9.13 -7.48
CA PRO A 82 -13.39 10.26 -8.40
C PRO A 82 -13.43 11.65 -7.73
N ILE A 83 -13.52 11.75 -6.40
CA ILE A 83 -13.66 13.04 -5.70
C ILE A 83 -12.55 14.05 -6.01
N PRO A 84 -11.26 13.68 -6.12
CA PRO A 84 -10.20 14.63 -6.45
C PRO A 84 -10.45 15.40 -7.76
N ALA A 85 -11.01 14.75 -8.78
CA ALA A 85 -11.32 15.37 -10.07
C ALA A 85 -12.39 16.48 -9.99
N GLN A 86 -13.14 16.52 -8.90
CA GLN A 86 -14.19 17.52 -8.66
C GLN A 86 -13.63 18.82 -8.08
N GLY A 87 -12.36 18.86 -7.65
CA GLY A 87 -11.76 20.03 -7.02
C GLY A 87 -12.35 20.39 -5.64
N ALA A 88 -13.07 19.44 -5.01
CA ALA A 88 -13.78 19.66 -3.75
C ALA A 88 -12.90 19.42 -2.51
N ILE A 89 -11.69 18.88 -2.68
CA ILE A 89 -10.73 18.59 -1.61
C ILE A 89 -9.36 19.14 -1.99
N ALA A 90 -8.58 19.54 -0.98
CA ALA A 90 -7.21 20.03 -1.19
C ALA A 90 -6.19 18.88 -1.39
N GLN A 91 -6.46 17.71 -0.79
CA GLN A 91 -5.54 16.58 -0.80
C GLN A 91 -6.31 15.26 -0.67
N GLN A 92 -5.84 14.24 -1.38
CA GLN A 92 -6.22 12.85 -1.16
C GLN A 92 -5.00 12.09 -0.64
N MET A 93 -5.09 11.57 0.58
CA MET A 93 -3.94 10.94 1.24
C MET A 93 -3.50 9.63 0.58
N PHE A 94 -4.48 8.89 0.05
CA PHE A 94 -4.26 7.68 -0.73
C PHE A 94 -4.73 7.91 -2.15
N TRP A 95 -3.77 7.94 -3.09
CA TRP A 95 -4.07 8.11 -4.50
C TRP A 95 -4.01 6.77 -5.21
N TYR A 96 -5.13 6.37 -5.81
CA TYR A 96 -5.17 5.24 -6.74
C TYR A 96 -5.13 5.72 -8.21
N THR A 97 -4.06 5.37 -8.94
CA THR A 97 -3.79 5.96 -10.28
C THR A 97 -4.86 5.67 -11.33
N ALA A 98 -5.74 4.69 -11.09
CA ALA A 98 -6.88 4.42 -11.97
C ALA A 98 -7.87 5.59 -12.12
N PHE A 99 -7.88 6.55 -11.17
CA PHE A 99 -8.73 7.75 -11.25
C PHE A 99 -8.00 8.97 -11.82
N THR A 100 -6.70 8.87 -12.14
CA THR A 100 -5.92 10.03 -12.61
C THR A 100 -6.37 10.54 -13.97
N ALA A 101 -6.87 9.65 -14.85
CA ALA A 101 -7.33 10.02 -16.18
C ALA A 101 -8.48 11.05 -16.15
N ASP A 102 -9.30 11.04 -15.10
CA ASP A 102 -10.41 11.98 -14.92
C ASP A 102 -9.94 13.37 -14.46
N MET A 103 -8.67 13.52 -14.08
CA MET A 103 -8.07 14.77 -13.60
C MET A 103 -7.25 15.51 -14.67
N VAL A 104 -7.31 15.05 -15.93
CA VAL A 104 -6.55 15.61 -17.06
C VAL A 104 -7.42 15.77 -18.30
N GLY A 105 -6.99 16.66 -19.21
CA GLY A 105 -7.70 16.92 -20.46
C GLY A 105 -8.99 17.74 -20.29
N ASP A 106 -9.71 17.92 -21.39
CA ASP A 106 -10.79 18.92 -21.49
C ASP A 106 -11.96 18.67 -20.52
N GLY A 107 -12.15 17.44 -20.06
CA GLY A 107 -13.18 17.07 -19.08
C GLY A 107 -12.87 17.47 -17.63
N ALA A 108 -11.63 17.89 -17.32
CA ALA A 108 -11.15 18.08 -15.96
C ALA A 108 -11.07 19.56 -15.52
N ALA A 109 -11.89 20.44 -16.09
CA ALA A 109 -11.83 21.88 -15.87
C ALA A 109 -11.83 22.33 -14.40
N ALA A 110 -12.46 21.56 -13.50
CA ALA A 110 -12.47 21.86 -12.07
C ALA A 110 -11.06 21.86 -11.44
N VAL A 111 -10.15 21.06 -11.97
CA VAL A 111 -8.80 20.83 -11.42
C VAL A 111 -7.67 21.20 -12.39
N LEU A 112 -8.00 21.85 -13.50
CA LEU A 112 -7.03 22.41 -14.46
C LEU A 112 -7.06 23.95 -14.44
N ASN A 113 -5.92 24.56 -14.76
CA ASN A 113 -5.82 25.97 -15.13
C ASN A 113 -6.37 26.19 -16.55
N ASP A 114 -6.57 27.46 -16.91
CA ASP A 114 -7.12 27.84 -18.23
C ASP A 114 -6.22 27.41 -19.40
N ASP A 115 -4.91 27.23 -19.16
CA ASP A 115 -3.94 26.73 -20.14
C ASP A 115 -3.88 25.18 -20.23
N GLY A 116 -4.72 24.49 -19.46
CA GLY A 116 -4.80 23.03 -19.39
C GLY A 116 -3.73 22.38 -18.51
N THR A 117 -2.91 23.15 -17.78
CA THR A 117 -1.98 22.61 -16.79
C THR A 117 -2.72 22.22 -15.49
N PRO A 118 -2.27 21.20 -14.76
CA PRO A 118 -2.95 20.76 -13.54
C PRO A 118 -2.76 21.76 -12.38
N LYS A 119 -3.85 22.00 -11.63
CA LYS A 119 -3.82 22.68 -10.33
C LYS A 119 -3.32 21.77 -9.20
N TRP A 120 -3.27 20.47 -9.46
CA TRP A 120 -2.83 19.44 -8.52
C TRP A 120 -1.38 19.00 -8.78
N ARG A 121 -0.78 18.35 -7.78
CA ARG A 121 0.54 17.72 -7.88
C ARG A 121 0.53 16.35 -7.22
N MET A 122 1.25 15.40 -7.81
CA MET A 122 1.60 14.12 -7.20
C MET A 122 2.75 14.35 -6.23
N ALA A 123 2.51 14.11 -4.95
CA ALA A 123 3.52 14.24 -3.91
C ALA A 123 3.81 12.86 -3.27
N PRO A 124 5.01 12.65 -2.71
CA PRO A 124 5.27 11.53 -1.82
C PRO A 124 4.24 11.46 -0.70
N SER A 125 3.98 10.24 -0.22
CA SER A 125 3.10 10.07 0.93
C SER A 125 3.77 10.57 2.22
N PRO A 126 3.00 11.08 3.20
CA PRO A 126 3.56 11.52 4.46
C PRO A 126 4.07 10.34 5.30
N HIS A 127 4.95 10.65 6.24
CA HIS A 127 5.53 9.70 7.18
C HIS A 127 4.91 9.85 8.56
N GLY A 128 4.51 8.75 9.19
CA GLY A 128 4.05 8.71 10.57
C GLY A 128 5.20 8.69 11.58
N ALA A 129 4.87 8.83 12.87
CA ALA A 129 5.86 8.94 13.95
C ALA A 129 6.80 7.72 14.07
N TYR A 130 6.37 6.55 13.61
CA TYR A 130 7.20 5.34 13.63
C TYR A 130 7.97 5.11 12.33
N TRP A 131 7.74 5.90 11.27
CA TRP A 131 8.40 5.67 10.00
C TRP A 131 9.89 6.08 10.07
N GLU A 132 10.74 5.30 9.41
CA GLU A 132 12.18 5.55 9.35
C GLU A 132 12.71 5.36 7.93
N ASP A 133 13.79 6.05 7.58
CA ASP A 133 14.43 5.93 6.27
C ASP A 133 14.72 4.46 5.91
N GLY A 134 14.31 4.07 4.70
CA GLY A 134 14.41 2.70 4.19
C GLY A 134 13.16 1.85 4.46
N MET A 135 12.11 2.41 5.06
CA MET A 135 10.80 1.76 5.12
C MET A 135 9.97 2.02 3.87
N LYS A 136 9.13 1.05 3.53
CA LYS A 136 8.10 1.16 2.50
C LYS A 136 7.16 2.34 2.81
N VAL A 137 6.78 3.10 1.79
CA VAL A 137 5.92 4.30 1.94
C VAL A 137 4.54 4.08 1.34
N GLY A 138 4.38 3.11 0.44
CA GLY A 138 3.05 2.74 -0.02
C GLY A 138 3.01 1.46 -0.84
N TYR A 139 1.90 1.29 -1.54
CA TYR A 139 1.59 0.07 -2.28
C TYR A 139 1.38 0.35 -3.76
N GLN A 140 1.86 -0.57 -4.59
CA GLN A 140 1.60 -0.57 -6.03
C GLN A 140 1.03 -1.93 -6.46
N ASP A 141 -0.13 -1.90 -7.13
CA ASP A 141 -0.69 -3.08 -7.79
C ASP A 141 0.13 -3.44 -9.03
N ALA A 142 1.02 -4.42 -8.89
CA ALA A 142 1.75 -5.02 -10.01
C ALA A 142 0.94 -6.16 -10.64
N GLY A 143 0.06 -5.80 -11.58
CA GLY A 143 -0.73 -6.77 -12.34
C GLY A 143 0.17 -7.78 -13.08
N SER A 144 -0.20 -9.06 -13.04
CA SER A 144 0.55 -10.16 -13.65
C SER A 144 -0.32 -11.04 -14.55
N TRP A 145 0.27 -11.59 -15.60
CA TRP A 145 -0.37 -12.62 -16.42
C TRP A 145 -0.07 -14.00 -15.85
N THR A 146 -1.08 -14.66 -15.30
CA THR A 146 -0.94 -16.00 -14.71
C THR A 146 -1.40 -17.07 -15.69
N LEU A 147 -0.47 -17.93 -16.12
CA LEU A 147 -0.77 -19.12 -16.93
C LEU A 147 -0.83 -20.35 -16.02
N MET A 148 -2.03 -20.91 -15.84
CA MET A 148 -2.22 -22.08 -14.97
C MET A 148 -1.52 -23.32 -15.53
N LYS A 149 -0.89 -24.11 -14.64
CA LYS A 149 -0.25 -25.40 -15.00
C LYS A 149 -1.23 -26.41 -15.61
N SER A 150 -2.51 -26.31 -15.28
CA SER A 150 -3.59 -27.16 -15.81
C SER A 150 -4.01 -26.80 -17.24
N THR A 151 -3.63 -25.62 -17.74
CA THR A 151 -3.96 -25.19 -19.10
C THR A 151 -3.14 -26.00 -20.10
N PRO A 152 -3.78 -26.68 -21.09
CA PRO A 152 -3.05 -27.38 -22.14
C PRO A 152 -2.04 -26.47 -22.83
N VAL A 153 -0.82 -26.97 -23.05
CA VAL A 153 0.32 -26.17 -23.54
C VAL A 153 -0.03 -25.36 -24.81
N ASP A 154 -0.76 -25.95 -25.74
CA ASP A 154 -1.11 -25.26 -26.99
C ASP A 154 -2.07 -24.07 -26.77
N ARG A 155 -2.94 -24.13 -25.76
CA ARG A 155 -3.76 -22.99 -25.36
C ARG A 155 -2.97 -21.98 -24.54
N ALA A 156 -2.05 -22.44 -23.69
CA ALA A 156 -1.18 -21.57 -22.91
C ALA A 156 -0.27 -20.72 -23.81
N LYS A 157 0.22 -21.27 -24.93
CA LYS A 157 0.98 -20.51 -25.94
C LYS A 157 0.16 -19.34 -26.53
N ALA A 158 -1.11 -19.58 -26.88
CA ALA A 158 -1.99 -18.53 -27.40
C ALA A 158 -2.24 -17.43 -26.35
N ALA A 159 -2.51 -17.81 -25.10
CA ALA A 159 -2.66 -16.87 -24.00
C ALA A 159 -1.37 -16.07 -23.75
N TRP A 160 -0.21 -16.72 -23.83
CA TRP A 160 1.09 -16.05 -23.72
C TRP A 160 1.30 -15.03 -24.84
N LEU A 161 1.02 -15.38 -26.11
CA LEU A 161 1.11 -14.46 -27.23
C LEU A 161 0.17 -13.25 -27.07
N TYR A 162 -1.05 -13.48 -26.59
CA TYR A 162 -1.98 -12.40 -26.29
C TYR A 162 -1.45 -11.48 -25.17
N ALA A 163 -0.88 -12.05 -24.11
CA ALA A 163 -0.23 -11.27 -23.06
C ALA A 163 0.91 -10.41 -23.62
N GLN A 164 1.75 -10.96 -24.52
CA GLN A 164 2.81 -10.19 -25.19
C GLN A 164 2.26 -9.06 -26.06
N PHE A 165 1.15 -9.28 -26.76
CA PHE A 165 0.49 -8.25 -27.56
C PHE A 165 -0.02 -7.10 -26.67
N VAL A 166 -0.74 -7.43 -25.58
CA VAL A 166 -1.30 -6.43 -24.66
C VAL A 166 -0.21 -5.63 -23.95
N THR A 167 0.95 -6.23 -23.66
CA THR A 167 2.10 -5.57 -23.05
C THR A 167 3.10 -5.03 -24.07
N SER A 168 2.82 -5.14 -25.38
CA SER A 168 3.70 -4.62 -26.42
C SER A 168 3.81 -3.10 -26.32
N LYS A 169 4.94 -2.55 -26.77
CA LYS A 169 5.24 -1.11 -26.65
C LYS A 169 4.14 -0.21 -27.21
N THR A 170 3.61 -0.55 -28.39
CA THR A 170 2.56 0.25 -29.05
C THR A 170 1.24 0.22 -28.28
N VAL A 171 0.83 -0.97 -27.82
CA VAL A 171 -0.43 -1.14 -27.08
C VAL A 171 -0.33 -0.51 -25.70
N ASP A 172 0.76 -0.76 -24.97
CA ASP A 172 1.01 -0.16 -23.67
C ASP A 172 1.12 1.37 -23.74
N LEU A 173 1.78 1.94 -24.77
CA LEU A 173 1.81 3.39 -24.97
C LEU A 173 0.40 3.95 -25.11
N LYS A 174 -0.46 3.34 -25.95
CA LYS A 174 -1.82 3.85 -26.11
C LYS A 174 -2.68 3.66 -24.86
N LYS A 175 -2.53 2.54 -24.16
CA LYS A 175 -3.24 2.31 -22.89
C LYS A 175 -2.82 3.30 -21.81
N SER A 176 -1.52 3.53 -21.66
CA SER A 176 -0.96 4.49 -20.71
C SER A 176 -1.35 5.93 -21.09
N ASP A 177 -1.43 6.24 -22.38
CA ASP A 177 -1.85 7.56 -22.88
C ASP A 177 -3.28 7.92 -22.46
N VAL A 178 -4.16 6.92 -22.36
CA VAL A 178 -5.56 7.10 -21.97
C VAL A 178 -5.76 6.92 -20.46
N GLY A 179 -5.24 5.83 -19.89
CA GLY A 179 -5.53 5.44 -18.51
C GLY A 179 -4.47 5.86 -17.49
N LEU A 180 -3.31 6.37 -17.92
CA LEU A 180 -2.21 6.78 -17.05
C LEU A 180 -1.70 5.68 -16.08
N THR A 181 -1.88 4.41 -16.48
CA THR A 181 -1.34 3.23 -15.81
C THR A 181 -0.25 2.61 -16.67
N PHE A 182 0.99 2.62 -16.19
CA PHE A 182 2.16 2.20 -16.97
C PHE A 182 2.50 0.72 -16.74
N ILE A 183 2.76 -0.03 -17.82
CA ILE A 183 3.26 -1.41 -17.72
C ILE A 183 4.76 -1.47 -18.03
N ARG A 184 5.24 -0.67 -19.00
CA ARG A 184 6.64 -0.72 -19.45
C ARG A 184 7.42 0.52 -19.06
N GLU A 185 8.65 0.31 -18.60
CA GLU A 185 9.63 1.39 -18.41
C GLU A 185 9.90 2.14 -19.72
N SER A 186 10.05 1.43 -20.83
CA SER A 186 10.16 2.05 -22.16
C SER A 186 8.98 2.95 -22.54
N THR A 187 7.80 2.78 -21.92
CA THR A 187 6.61 3.61 -22.11
C THR A 187 6.71 4.91 -21.34
N VAL A 188 6.90 4.86 -20.03
CA VAL A 188 7.08 6.08 -19.24
C VAL A 188 8.28 6.90 -19.71
N ASN A 189 9.35 6.26 -20.22
CA ASN A 189 10.54 6.93 -20.76
C ASN A 189 10.44 7.41 -22.23
N SER A 190 9.28 7.30 -22.87
CA SER A 190 9.14 7.71 -24.27
C SER A 190 8.99 9.23 -24.44
N GLN A 191 9.36 9.74 -25.63
CA GLN A 191 9.19 11.15 -25.99
C GLN A 191 7.76 11.64 -25.79
N HIS A 192 6.76 10.80 -26.14
CA HIS A 192 5.34 11.08 -25.91
C HIS A 192 5.02 11.52 -24.47
N PHE A 193 5.59 10.83 -23.48
CA PHE A 193 5.39 11.17 -22.07
C PHE A 193 6.31 12.27 -21.57
N THR A 194 7.46 12.50 -22.22
CA THR A 194 8.24 13.73 -22.01
C THR A 194 7.43 14.96 -22.42
N ASP A 195 6.80 14.94 -23.60
CA ASP A 195 6.02 16.07 -24.12
C ASP A 195 4.74 16.32 -23.30
N ARG A 196 4.19 15.27 -22.68
CA ARG A 196 3.01 15.36 -21.82
C ARG A 196 3.30 15.64 -20.35
N ALA A 197 4.55 15.55 -19.88
CA ALA A 197 4.89 15.57 -18.46
C ALA A 197 4.31 16.78 -17.71
N SER A 198 4.43 17.98 -18.31
CA SER A 198 3.91 19.23 -17.75
C SER A 198 2.40 19.25 -17.51
N LYS A 199 1.64 18.36 -18.17
CA LYS A 199 0.19 18.21 -18.03
C LYS A 199 -0.22 17.11 -17.05
N LEU A 200 0.75 16.39 -16.47
CA LEU A 200 0.52 15.22 -15.62
C LEU A 200 0.99 15.42 -14.17
N GLY A 201 1.26 16.68 -13.78
CA GLY A 201 1.35 17.10 -12.39
C GLY A 201 2.36 16.33 -11.54
N GLY A 202 3.50 15.90 -12.11
CA GLY A 202 4.54 15.15 -11.39
C GLY A 202 4.46 13.63 -11.57
N LEU A 203 3.43 13.09 -12.21
CA LEU A 203 3.24 11.64 -12.39
C LEU A 203 4.40 10.98 -13.17
N ILE A 204 4.89 11.66 -14.22
CA ILE A 204 5.95 11.11 -15.06
C ILE A 204 7.28 11.17 -14.34
N GLU A 205 7.54 12.28 -13.64
CA GLU A 205 8.69 12.49 -12.78
C GLU A 205 8.74 11.41 -11.69
N PHE A 206 7.64 11.15 -11.00
CA PHE A 206 7.52 10.08 -10.00
C PHE A 206 7.84 8.71 -10.59
N TYR A 207 7.22 8.33 -11.71
CA TYR A 207 7.49 7.01 -12.29
C TYR A 207 8.86 6.88 -12.94
N ARG A 208 9.57 7.98 -13.23
CA ARG A 208 10.97 7.96 -13.70
C ARG A 208 11.98 8.00 -12.55
N SER A 209 11.54 8.47 -11.39
CA SER A 209 12.30 8.57 -10.15
C SER A 209 12.63 7.21 -9.52
N PRO A 210 13.74 7.08 -8.78
CA PRO A 210 13.99 5.93 -7.92
C PRO A 210 12.95 5.81 -6.81
N ALA A 211 12.32 6.89 -6.35
CA ALA A 211 11.35 6.87 -5.24
C ALA A 211 10.19 5.90 -5.47
N ARG A 212 9.84 5.59 -6.73
CA ARG A 212 8.79 4.60 -7.06
C ARG A 212 9.00 3.23 -6.42
N VAL A 213 10.24 2.85 -6.10
CA VAL A 213 10.53 1.53 -5.49
C VAL A 213 10.04 1.41 -4.05
N GLN A 214 9.76 2.53 -3.37
CA GLN A 214 9.15 2.58 -2.05
C GLN A 214 7.65 2.25 -2.08
N TRP A 215 7.05 2.17 -3.27
CA TRP A 215 5.69 1.67 -3.51
C TRP A 215 5.76 0.28 -4.13
N SER A 216 5.69 -0.74 -3.28
CA SER A 216 5.88 -2.13 -3.69
C SER A 216 4.62 -2.99 -3.51
N PRO A 217 4.51 -4.12 -4.21
CA PRO A 217 3.46 -5.11 -3.96
C PRO A 217 3.57 -5.74 -2.58
N THR A 218 2.54 -6.51 -2.19
CA THR A 218 2.51 -7.27 -0.93
C THR A 218 3.69 -8.22 -0.82
N GLY A 219 4.23 -8.33 0.40
CA GLY A 219 5.33 -9.23 0.74
C GLY A 219 5.00 -10.72 0.69
N ILE A 220 6.05 -11.52 0.86
CA ILE A 220 5.98 -12.99 0.89
C ILE A 220 5.48 -13.53 2.23
N ASN A 221 5.30 -12.66 3.22
CA ASN A 221 4.88 -13.00 4.57
C ASN A 221 3.38 -13.39 4.64
N VAL A 222 2.64 -13.22 3.54
CA VAL A 222 1.19 -13.41 3.46
C VAL A 222 0.84 -14.72 2.74
N PRO A 223 0.66 -15.84 3.45
CA PRO A 223 0.51 -17.16 2.84
C PRO A 223 -0.86 -17.42 2.18
N ASP A 224 -1.93 -16.77 2.66
CA ASP A 224 -3.29 -16.91 2.11
C ASP A 224 -3.94 -15.53 2.04
N TYR A 225 -3.49 -14.74 1.05
CA TYR A 225 -3.95 -13.37 0.84
C TYR A 225 -5.48 -13.26 0.80
N PRO A 226 -6.23 -14.07 0.01
CA PRO A 226 -7.69 -13.94 -0.04
C PRO A 226 -8.36 -14.13 1.31
N LYS A 227 -7.86 -15.04 2.15
CA LYS A 227 -8.43 -15.27 3.47
C LYS A 227 -8.04 -14.18 4.46
N LEU A 228 -6.77 -13.79 4.49
CA LEU A 228 -6.23 -12.82 5.44
C LEU A 228 -6.73 -11.39 5.15
N ALA A 229 -6.91 -11.01 3.89
CA ALA A 229 -7.41 -9.70 3.50
C ALA A 229 -8.81 -9.40 4.06
N GLN A 230 -9.68 -10.42 4.13
CA GLN A 230 -11.04 -10.26 4.68
C GLN A 230 -11.02 -9.94 6.18
N LEU A 231 -10.06 -10.50 6.92
CA LEU A 231 -9.92 -10.26 8.36
C LEU A 231 -9.57 -8.81 8.66
N TRP A 232 -8.72 -8.21 7.82
CA TRP A 232 -8.41 -6.78 7.91
C TRP A 232 -9.63 -5.91 7.72
N TRP A 233 -10.46 -6.18 6.71
CA TRP A 233 -11.67 -5.38 6.46
C TRP A 233 -12.67 -5.46 7.61
N GLN A 234 -12.86 -6.64 8.18
CA GLN A 234 -13.76 -6.85 9.31
C GLN A 234 -13.28 -6.09 10.55
N ASN A 235 -12.03 -6.29 10.96
CA ASN A 235 -11.51 -5.70 12.19
C ASN A 235 -11.28 -4.18 12.07
N ILE A 236 -10.77 -3.68 10.93
CA ILE A 236 -10.67 -2.23 10.73
C ILE A 236 -12.06 -1.60 10.63
N GLY A 237 -13.06 -2.28 10.06
CA GLY A 237 -14.45 -1.82 10.06
C GLY A 237 -15.01 -1.62 11.47
N ASP A 238 -14.72 -2.55 12.39
CA ASP A 238 -15.12 -2.42 13.81
C ASP A 238 -14.47 -1.20 14.47
N ALA A 239 -13.20 -0.92 14.19
CA ALA A 239 -12.51 0.27 14.70
C ALA A 239 -13.07 1.57 14.11
N MET A 240 -13.23 1.62 12.79
CA MET A 240 -13.69 2.81 12.05
C MET A 240 -15.13 3.20 12.41
N SER A 241 -15.98 2.22 12.72
CA SER A 241 -17.36 2.45 13.16
C SER A 241 -17.48 2.81 14.64
N GLY A 242 -16.39 2.70 15.41
CA GLY A 242 -16.40 2.88 16.86
C GLY A 242 -17.03 1.71 17.63
N ALA A 243 -17.32 0.58 16.97
CA ALA A 243 -17.82 -0.63 17.63
C ALA A 243 -16.79 -1.26 18.58
N LYS A 244 -15.50 -1.09 18.27
CA LYS A 244 -14.35 -1.45 19.10
C LYS A 244 -13.34 -0.32 19.14
N SER A 245 -12.56 -0.22 20.20
CA SER A 245 -11.36 0.62 20.17
C SER A 245 -10.36 0.09 19.13
N PRO A 246 -9.45 0.95 18.61
CA PRO A 246 -8.38 0.50 17.73
C PRO A 246 -7.58 -0.68 18.29
N LYS A 247 -7.27 -0.68 19.59
CA LYS A 247 -6.54 -1.78 20.25
C LYS A 247 -7.33 -3.08 20.23
N GLU A 248 -8.60 -3.06 20.63
CA GLU A 248 -9.44 -4.27 20.68
C GLU A 248 -9.67 -4.86 19.28
N ALA A 249 -9.87 -4.00 18.28
CA ALA A 249 -10.00 -4.42 16.89
C ALA A 249 -8.72 -5.10 16.38
N LEU A 250 -7.55 -4.52 16.67
CA LEU A 250 -6.27 -5.05 16.22
C LEU A 250 -5.85 -6.32 16.98
N ASP A 251 -6.22 -6.44 18.26
CA ASP A 251 -6.07 -7.70 19.02
C ASP A 251 -6.91 -8.83 18.41
N GLY A 252 -8.14 -8.52 18.00
CA GLY A 252 -9.01 -9.43 17.26
C GLY A 252 -8.40 -9.85 15.93
N LEU A 253 -7.89 -8.88 15.17
CA LEU A 253 -7.23 -9.12 13.89
C LEU A 253 -6.04 -10.08 14.02
N CYS A 254 -5.10 -9.81 14.94
CA CYS A 254 -3.92 -10.65 15.06
C CYS A 254 -4.31 -12.09 15.45
N THR A 255 -5.26 -12.23 16.38
CA THR A 255 -5.78 -13.53 16.82
C THR A 255 -6.42 -14.30 15.66
N ASP A 256 -7.21 -13.63 14.82
CA ASP A 256 -7.87 -14.25 13.68
C ASP A 256 -6.88 -14.61 12.57
N GLN A 257 -5.84 -13.79 12.34
CA GLN A 257 -4.76 -14.14 11.43
C GLN A 257 -4.01 -15.38 11.91
N GLU A 258 -3.67 -15.46 13.20
CA GLU A 258 -2.97 -16.63 13.76
C GLU A 258 -3.80 -17.92 13.61
N LYS A 259 -5.13 -17.89 13.78
CA LYS A 259 -5.99 -19.05 13.51
C LYS A 259 -5.86 -19.57 12.08
N VAL A 260 -5.71 -18.67 11.10
CA VAL A 260 -5.48 -19.03 9.70
C VAL A 260 -4.09 -19.63 9.53
N LEU A 261 -3.06 -18.97 10.07
CA LEU A 261 -1.66 -19.43 9.98
C LEU A 261 -1.46 -20.81 10.63
N GLU A 262 -1.99 -21.03 11.82
CA GLU A 262 -1.95 -22.32 12.52
C GLU A 262 -2.67 -23.42 11.75
N ARG A 263 -3.81 -23.09 11.11
CA ARG A 263 -4.53 -24.05 10.26
C ARG A 263 -3.69 -24.42 9.03
N LEU A 264 -3.03 -23.45 8.41
CA LEU A 264 -2.15 -23.68 7.26
C LEU A 264 -0.94 -24.53 7.65
N GLN A 265 -0.30 -24.23 8.79
CA GLN A 265 0.79 -25.03 9.36
C GLN A 265 0.35 -26.49 9.56
N ARG A 266 -0.79 -26.72 10.23
CA ARG A 266 -1.32 -28.07 10.44
C ARG A 266 -1.65 -28.80 9.14
N ALA A 267 -2.13 -28.07 8.13
CA ALA A 267 -2.48 -28.65 6.85
C ALA A 267 -1.26 -29.02 6.00
N GLY A 268 -0.13 -28.31 6.15
CA GLY A 268 1.11 -28.59 5.43
C GLY A 268 1.04 -28.38 3.91
N VAL A 269 -0.04 -27.77 3.40
CA VAL A 269 -0.33 -27.65 1.96
C VAL A 269 0.62 -26.72 1.21
N GLN A 270 1.39 -25.89 1.93
CA GLN A 270 2.35 -24.93 1.37
C GLN A 270 3.80 -25.41 1.40
N GLY A 271 4.05 -26.65 1.87
CA GLY A 271 5.39 -27.23 1.91
C GLY A 271 6.38 -26.38 2.69
N ASP A 272 7.58 -26.21 2.14
CA ASP A 272 8.71 -25.56 2.82
C ASP A 272 8.50 -24.07 3.09
N LEU A 273 7.55 -23.41 2.42
CA LEU A 273 7.22 -21.99 2.63
C LEU A 273 5.98 -21.78 3.50
N GLY A 274 5.38 -22.86 4.00
CA GLY A 274 4.22 -22.78 4.88
C GLY A 274 4.56 -22.20 6.27
N PRO A 275 3.55 -21.72 7.02
CA PRO A 275 3.77 -21.15 8.35
C PRO A 275 4.38 -22.15 9.34
N VAL A 276 5.22 -21.63 10.23
CA VAL A 276 5.80 -22.35 11.38
C VAL A 276 5.70 -21.43 12.60
N MET A 277 4.59 -21.49 13.30
CA MET A 277 4.29 -20.55 14.38
C MET A 277 5.30 -20.64 15.52
N ASN A 278 5.86 -19.49 15.93
CA ASN A 278 6.69 -19.34 17.13
C ASN A 278 5.87 -19.61 18.39
N ASP A 279 6.45 -20.16 19.45
CA ASP A 279 5.77 -20.21 20.74
C ASP A 279 5.48 -18.79 21.27
N PRO A 280 4.33 -18.55 21.93
CA PRO A 280 4.04 -17.25 22.51
C PRO A 280 5.07 -16.88 23.57
N GLN A 281 5.49 -15.62 23.54
CA GLN A 281 6.32 -14.98 24.55
C GLN A 281 5.55 -13.83 25.21
N ASP A 282 6.08 -13.33 26.31
CA ASP A 282 5.65 -12.03 26.83
C ASP A 282 5.84 -10.96 25.73
N PRO A 283 4.83 -10.12 25.43
CA PRO A 283 4.96 -9.05 24.43
C PRO A 283 6.21 -8.17 24.62
N GLU A 284 6.63 -7.92 25.86
CA GLU A 284 7.80 -7.10 26.17
C GLU A 284 9.10 -7.70 25.61
N TYR A 285 9.18 -9.03 25.52
CA TYR A 285 10.32 -9.70 24.89
C TYR A 285 10.51 -9.23 23.44
N TRP A 286 9.42 -9.13 22.68
CA TRP A 286 9.46 -8.73 21.28
C TRP A 286 9.57 -7.22 21.10
N LEU A 287 8.88 -6.43 21.92
CA LEU A 287 8.93 -4.97 21.88
C LEU A 287 10.31 -4.39 22.26
N SER A 288 11.10 -5.14 23.04
CA SER A 288 12.48 -4.78 23.39
C SER A 288 13.52 -5.19 22.35
N GLN A 289 13.14 -5.95 21.32
CA GLN A 289 14.03 -6.27 20.19
C GLN A 289 14.14 -5.08 19.22
N PRO A 290 15.26 -4.96 18.48
CA PRO A 290 15.34 -3.99 17.38
C PRO A 290 14.35 -4.34 16.26
N GLY A 291 13.87 -3.30 15.57
CA GLY A 291 12.93 -3.44 14.45
C GLY A 291 11.48 -3.60 14.92
N SER A 292 10.69 -4.34 14.16
CA SER A 292 9.29 -4.59 14.45
C SER A 292 9.06 -5.93 15.19
N PRO A 293 8.08 -5.98 16.13
CA PRO A 293 7.12 -4.93 16.48
C PRO A 293 7.74 -3.80 17.31
N LYS A 294 7.37 -2.55 17.00
CA LYS A 294 7.92 -1.37 17.67
C LYS A 294 7.22 -1.09 19.01
N ALA A 295 8.00 -0.85 20.05
CA ALA A 295 7.52 -0.36 21.35
C ALA A 295 6.88 1.03 21.23
N GLN A 296 6.01 1.38 22.18
CA GLN A 296 5.37 2.68 22.19
C GLN A 296 6.39 3.82 22.26
N LEU A 297 6.28 4.79 21.37
CA LEU A 297 7.14 5.96 21.40
C LEU A 297 6.79 6.90 22.56
N ALA A 298 7.79 7.58 23.10
CA ALA A 298 7.58 8.65 24.07
C ALA A 298 6.81 9.84 23.47
N ASN A 299 6.92 10.05 22.15
CA ASN A 299 6.17 11.04 21.40
C ASN A 299 5.65 10.46 20.09
N GLU A 300 4.34 10.23 20.01
CA GLU A 300 3.64 9.82 18.79
C GLU A 300 3.04 11.02 18.01
N ASP A 301 3.20 12.24 18.52
CA ASP A 301 2.73 13.48 17.89
C ASP A 301 3.91 14.45 17.72
N PRO A 302 4.90 14.11 16.88
CA PRO A 302 6.02 15.01 16.58
C PRO A 302 5.51 16.27 15.86
N GLU A 303 6.25 17.37 16.03
CA GLU A 303 5.95 18.61 15.31
C GLU A 303 5.95 18.35 13.79
N PRO A 304 4.89 18.74 13.06
CA PRO A 304 4.81 18.52 11.63
C PRO A 304 5.93 19.22 10.87
N VAL A 305 6.55 18.51 9.93
CA VAL A 305 7.57 19.06 9.04
C VAL A 305 6.98 19.22 7.65
N THR A 306 6.94 20.45 7.14
CA THR A 306 6.57 20.75 5.76
C THR A 306 7.81 20.84 4.88
N VAL A 307 7.80 20.16 3.74
CA VAL A 307 8.86 20.21 2.74
C VAL A 307 8.31 20.87 1.48
N SER A 308 9.11 21.71 0.81
CA SER A 308 8.65 22.31 -0.45
C SER A 308 8.58 21.26 -1.55
N TYR A 309 7.68 21.46 -2.52
CA TYR A 309 7.53 20.51 -3.63
C TYR A 309 8.82 20.37 -4.45
N ASP A 310 9.55 21.47 -4.65
CA ASP A 310 10.80 21.45 -5.41
C ASP A 310 11.90 20.65 -4.69
N GLU A 311 11.98 20.72 -3.35
CA GLU A 311 12.87 19.87 -2.56
C GLU A 311 12.46 18.39 -2.64
N LEU A 312 11.15 18.09 -2.64
CA LEU A 312 10.65 16.73 -2.82
C LEU A 312 11.04 16.18 -4.21
N ILE A 313 10.89 16.97 -5.27
CA ILE A 313 11.32 16.58 -6.63
C ILE A 313 12.85 16.46 -6.72
N ALA A 314 13.61 17.28 -6.01
CA ALA A 314 15.06 17.14 -5.97
C ALA A 314 15.50 15.79 -5.36
N SER A 315 14.74 15.25 -4.41
CA SER A 315 15.00 13.89 -3.86
C SER A 315 14.74 12.76 -4.87
N TRP A 316 14.08 13.06 -5.98
CA TRP A 316 13.74 12.12 -7.06
C TRP A 316 14.74 12.11 -8.22
N GLN A 317 15.73 13.00 -8.21
CA GLN A 317 16.79 13.10 -9.22
C GLN A 317 18.07 12.38 -8.77
#